data_AF-B6IGJ8-F1
#
_entry.id   AF-B6IGJ8-F1
#
_cell.length_a   1.000
_cell.length_b   1.000
_cell.length_c   1.000
_cell.angle_alpha   90.00
_cell.angle_beta   90.00
_cell.angle_gamma   90.00
#
_symmetry.space_group_name_H-M   'P 1'
#
loop_
_entity.id
_entity.type
_entity.pdbx_description
1 polymer ?
#
loop_
_entity_poly.entity_id
_entity_poly.type
_entity_poly.pdbx_seq_one_letter_code
_entity_poly.pdbx_strand_id
1 'polypeptide(L)'
;MSGIPDDLIAKLEKFDDLLTKLEDAVDEIDVGVEKHYERNAHEMALVDSVSMFLMDSLLWATQATKGGGADKNEELLIDLARTKRVTADMKEINLRQDAPRINKQAAGNFVRNALWEVPDQQKTTTEKEVKTEESAKK
;
A
#
# COMPACT_ATOMS: atom_id res chain seq x y z
N MET A 1 -45.30 -27.97 -15.76
CA MET A 1 -44.68 -27.11 -14.74
C MET A 1 -43.18 -27.17 -14.97
N SER A 2 -42.62 -26.14 -15.58
CA SER A 2 -41.16 -26.03 -15.76
C SER A 2 -40.55 -25.64 -14.42
N GLY A 3 -39.84 -26.58 -13.78
CA GLY A 3 -39.07 -26.33 -12.57
C GLY A 3 -37.91 -25.38 -12.82
N ILE A 4 -37.32 -24.88 -11.73
CA ILE A 4 -36.08 -24.09 -11.78
C ILE A 4 -34.98 -24.95 -12.41
N PRO A 5 -34.22 -24.44 -13.39
CA PRO A 5 -33.10 -25.16 -14.00
C PRO A 5 -32.07 -25.65 -12.97
N ASP A 6 -31.61 -26.89 -13.11
CA ASP A 6 -30.64 -27.51 -12.18
C ASP A 6 -29.32 -26.72 -12.06
N ASP A 7 -28.90 -26.02 -13.12
CA ASP A 7 -27.70 -25.20 -13.09
C ASP A 7 -27.85 -23.96 -12.20
N LEU A 8 -29.08 -23.42 -12.10
CA LEU A 8 -29.38 -22.31 -11.20
C LEU A 8 -29.46 -22.78 -9.74
N ILE A 9 -30.01 -23.98 -9.51
CA ILE A 9 -30.03 -24.61 -8.19
C ILE A 9 -28.60 -24.79 -7.68
N ALA A 10 -27.70 -25.38 -8.48
CA ALA A 10 -26.31 -25.58 -8.10
C ALA A 10 -25.56 -24.25 -7.83
N LYS A 11 -25.88 -23.17 -8.57
CA LYS A 11 -25.31 -21.84 -8.33
C LYS A 11 -25.80 -21.25 -7.00
N LEU A 12 -27.07 -21.45 -6.66
CA LEU A 12 -27.66 -20.98 -5.41
C LEU A 12 -27.08 -21.74 -4.20
N GLU A 13 -26.98 -23.07 -4.29
CA GLU A 13 -26.33 -23.89 -3.24
C GLU A 13 -24.89 -23.44 -3.00
N LYS A 14 -24.11 -23.24 -4.08
CA LYS A 14 -22.75 -22.72 -3.96
C LYS A 14 -22.70 -21.32 -3.33
N PHE A 15 -23.68 -20.47 -3.63
CA PHE A 15 -23.74 -19.12 -3.06
C PHE A 15 -24.04 -19.18 -1.56
N ASP A 16 -24.95 -20.05 -1.13
CA ASP A 16 -25.27 -20.31 0.28
C ASP A 16 -24.06 -20.84 1.07
N ASP A 17 -23.33 -21.81 0.51
CA ASP A 17 -22.08 -22.32 1.07
C ASP A 17 -21.02 -21.22 1.26
N LEU A 18 -20.94 -20.28 0.31
CA LEU A 18 -20.00 -19.16 0.38
C LEU A 18 -20.42 -18.12 1.41
N LEU A 19 -21.72 -17.86 1.56
CA LEU A 19 -22.24 -16.97 2.59
C LEU A 19 -21.98 -17.55 3.99
N THR A 20 -22.21 -18.84 4.18
CA THR A 20 -21.95 -19.51 5.46
C THR A 20 -20.46 -19.39 5.85
N LYS A 21 -19.55 -19.66 4.91
CA LYS A 21 -18.10 -19.50 5.15
C LYS A 21 -17.70 -18.05 5.43
N LEU A 22 -18.38 -17.09 4.83
CA LEU A 22 -18.13 -15.68 5.06
C LEU A 22 -18.61 -15.27 6.46
N GLU A 23 -19.77 -15.76 6.90
CA GLU A 23 -20.28 -15.57 8.27
C GLU A 23 -19.30 -16.14 9.30
N ASP A 24 -18.87 -17.40 9.12
CA ASP A 24 -17.87 -18.02 9.99
C ASP A 24 -16.59 -17.18 10.09
N ALA A 25 -16.09 -16.67 8.96
CA ALA A 25 -14.87 -15.86 8.91
C ALA A 25 -15.06 -14.47 9.55
N VAL A 26 -16.25 -13.89 9.46
CA VAL A 26 -16.57 -12.60 10.10
C VAL A 26 -16.67 -12.78 11.62
N ASP A 27 -17.27 -13.87 12.09
CA ASP A 27 -17.36 -14.19 13.52
C ASP A 27 -15.98 -14.36 14.17
N GLU A 28 -14.99 -14.90 13.45
CA GLU A 28 -13.61 -15.01 13.94
C GLU A 28 -12.93 -13.65 14.17
N ILE A 29 -13.28 -12.63 13.37
CA ILE A 29 -12.67 -11.30 13.45
C ILE A 29 -13.49 -10.31 14.30
N ASP A 30 -14.76 -10.62 14.58
CA ASP A 30 -15.61 -9.82 15.47
C ASP A 30 -15.20 -10.01 16.94
N VAL A 31 -14.19 -9.24 17.33
CA VAL A 31 -13.69 -9.21 18.70
C VAL A 31 -14.43 -8.21 19.59
N GLY A 32 -15.45 -7.52 19.06
CA GLY A 32 -16.18 -6.45 19.73
C GLY A 32 -15.47 -5.08 19.72
N VAL A 33 -16.27 -4.02 19.85
CA VAL A 33 -15.84 -2.62 19.76
C VAL A 33 -14.87 -2.22 20.88
N GLU A 34 -15.05 -2.74 22.09
CA GLU A 34 -14.19 -2.39 23.23
C GLU A 34 -12.73 -2.83 23.02
N LYS A 35 -12.54 -4.08 22.57
CA LYS A 35 -11.19 -4.60 22.26
C LYS A 35 -10.54 -3.86 21.10
N HIS A 36 -11.32 -3.20 20.24
CA HIS A 36 -10.77 -2.38 19.18
C HIS A 36 -10.07 -1.14 19.72
N TYR A 37 -10.59 -0.50 20.77
CA TYR A 37 -9.98 0.69 21.38
C TYR A 37 -8.79 0.38 22.29
N GLU A 38 -8.57 -0.89 22.64
CA GLU A 38 -7.38 -1.33 23.40
C GLU A 38 -6.12 -1.45 22.52
N ARG A 39 -6.27 -1.43 21.19
CA ARG A 39 -5.16 -1.59 20.23
C ARG A 39 -4.29 -0.34 20.15
N ASN A 40 -3.06 -0.51 19.66
CA ASN A 40 -2.25 0.66 19.32
C ASN A 40 -2.80 1.36 18.07
N ALA A 41 -2.46 2.65 17.88
CA ALA A 41 -3.00 3.45 16.78
C ALA A 41 -2.76 2.86 15.38
N HIS A 42 -1.66 2.13 15.18
CA HIS A 42 -1.35 1.49 13.91
C HIS A 42 -2.21 0.24 13.67
N GLU A 43 -2.37 -0.60 14.69
CA GLU A 43 -3.25 -1.77 14.68
C GLU A 43 -4.71 -1.39 14.48
N MET A 44 -5.19 -0.34 15.16
CA MET A 44 -6.53 0.21 14.95
C MET A 44 -6.73 0.58 13.48
N ALA A 45 -5.81 1.37 12.91
CA ALA A 45 -5.91 1.81 11.54
C ALA A 45 -5.86 0.64 10.53
N LEU A 46 -5.13 -0.43 10.84
CA LEU A 46 -5.10 -1.65 10.03
C LEU A 46 -6.45 -2.36 10.06
N VAL A 47 -7.03 -2.55 11.25
CA VAL A 47 -8.37 -3.15 11.42
C VAL A 47 -9.45 -2.30 10.73
N ASP A 48 -9.40 -0.98 10.87
CA ASP A 48 -10.33 -0.06 10.22
C ASP A 48 -10.23 -0.15 8.69
N SER A 49 -9.01 -0.23 8.15
CA SER A 49 -8.79 -0.37 6.71
C SER A 49 -9.39 -1.67 6.17
N VAL A 50 -9.22 -2.78 6.90
CA VAL A 50 -9.80 -4.09 6.54
C VAL A 50 -11.33 -4.04 6.66
N SER A 51 -11.86 -3.41 7.71
CA SER A 51 -13.30 -3.28 7.94
C SER A 51 -13.98 -2.45 6.85
N MET A 52 -13.37 -1.34 6.42
CA MET A 52 -13.84 -0.56 5.27
C MET A 52 -13.91 -1.41 4.00
N PHE A 53 -12.84 -2.14 3.69
CA PHE A 53 -12.82 -3.00 2.51
C PHE A 53 -13.87 -4.11 2.55
N LEU A 54 -14.09 -4.71 3.71
CA LEU A 54 -15.12 -5.73 3.91
C LEU A 54 -16.52 -5.14 3.64
N MET A 55 -16.83 -3.98 4.23
CA MET A 55 -18.12 -3.31 4.05
C MET A 55 -18.39 -2.93 2.59
N ASP A 56 -17.40 -2.36 1.90
CA ASP A 56 -17.52 -2.02 0.47
C ASP A 56 -17.80 -3.27 -0.38
N SER A 57 -17.10 -4.37 -0.08
CA SER A 57 -17.23 -5.64 -0.79
C SER A 57 -18.60 -6.28 -0.56
N LEU A 58 -19.12 -6.25 0.68
CA LEU A 58 -20.45 -6.73 1.03
C LEU A 58 -21.55 -5.89 0.38
N LEU A 59 -21.38 -4.57 0.34
CA LEU A 59 -22.31 -3.67 -0.33
C LEU A 59 -22.33 -3.96 -1.83
N TRP A 60 -21.18 -4.16 -2.45
CA TRP A 60 -21.08 -4.59 -3.85
C TRP A 60 -21.79 -5.93 -4.09
N ALA A 61 -21.52 -6.95 -3.26
CA ALA A 61 -22.15 -8.26 -3.37
C ALA A 61 -23.68 -8.16 -3.26
N THR A 62 -24.18 -7.36 -2.32
CA THR A 62 -25.60 -7.09 -2.15
C THR A 62 -26.21 -6.47 -3.41
N GLN A 63 -25.53 -5.51 -4.03
CA GLN A 63 -26.00 -4.92 -5.29
C GLN A 63 -25.97 -5.92 -6.45
N ALA A 64 -24.98 -6.82 -6.49
CA ALA A 64 -24.91 -7.89 -7.48
C ALA A 64 -26.12 -8.84 -7.39
N THR A 65 -26.59 -9.18 -6.18
CA THR A 65 -27.79 -10.03 -6.02
C THR A 65 -29.06 -9.39 -6.57
N LYS A 66 -29.14 -8.05 -6.61
CA LYS A 66 -30.27 -7.28 -7.16
C LYS A 66 -30.18 -7.11 -8.68
N GLY A 67 -29.25 -7.78 -9.35
CA GLY A 67 -28.98 -7.60 -10.78
C GLY A 67 -28.25 -6.29 -11.09
N GLY A 68 -27.57 -5.71 -10.10
CA GLY A 68 -26.73 -4.52 -10.24
C GLY A 68 -25.24 -4.83 -10.20
N GLY A 69 -24.45 -3.76 -10.10
CA GLY A 69 -23.00 -3.80 -9.96
C GLY A 69 -22.53 -2.53 -9.27
N ALA A 70 -21.21 -2.35 -9.15
CA ALA A 70 -20.63 -1.14 -8.55
C ALA A 70 -21.04 0.12 -9.32
N ASP A 71 -21.20 0.00 -10.63
CA ASP A 71 -21.66 1.04 -11.55
C ASP A 71 -23.07 1.56 -11.26
N LYS A 72 -23.89 0.78 -10.54
CA LYS A 72 -25.25 1.17 -10.16
C LYS A 72 -25.34 1.86 -8.79
N ASN A 73 -24.20 2.10 -8.14
CA ASN A 73 -24.14 2.80 -6.86
C ASN A 73 -22.92 3.74 -6.84
N GLU A 74 -23.18 5.03 -7.08
CA GLU A 74 -22.14 6.08 -7.10
C GLU A 74 -21.44 6.23 -5.74
N GLU A 75 -22.17 6.11 -4.63
CA GLU A 75 -21.61 6.17 -3.28
C GLU A 75 -20.62 5.02 -3.05
N LEU A 76 -20.95 3.80 -3.49
CA LEU A 76 -20.06 2.64 -3.42
C LEU A 76 -18.79 2.85 -4.26
N LEU A 77 -18.86 3.53 -5.41
CA LEU A 77 -17.67 3.83 -6.21
C LEU A 77 -16.74 4.81 -5.49
N ILE A 78 -17.32 5.81 -4.81
CA ILE A 78 -16.58 6.77 -4.00
C ILE A 78 -15.89 6.05 -2.84
N ASP A 79 -16.62 5.18 -2.13
CA ASP A 79 -16.08 4.43 -1.00
C ASP A 79 -14.99 3.44 -1.44
N LEU A 80 -15.18 2.70 -2.54
CA LEU A 80 -14.13 1.84 -3.11
C LEU A 80 -12.86 2.63 -3.47
N ALA A 81 -13.00 3.82 -4.04
CA ALA A 81 -11.86 4.69 -4.34
C ALA A 81 -11.15 5.17 -3.07
N ARG A 82 -11.93 5.51 -2.04
CA ARG A 82 -11.42 5.90 -0.72
C ARG A 82 -10.68 4.75 -0.04
N THR A 83 -11.28 3.56 0.02
CA THR A 83 -10.68 2.35 0.58
C THR A 83 -9.39 1.99 -0.13
N LYS A 84 -9.34 2.09 -1.47
CA LYS A 84 -8.12 1.87 -2.25
C LYS A 84 -7.00 2.84 -1.84
N ARG A 85 -7.33 4.13 -1.65
CA ARG A 85 -6.37 5.13 -1.20
C ARG A 85 -5.86 4.82 0.22
N VAL A 86 -6.77 4.60 1.18
CA VAL A 86 -6.41 4.29 2.58
C VAL A 86 -5.54 3.04 2.65
N THR A 87 -5.86 2.00 1.89
CA THR A 87 -5.07 0.77 1.83
C THR A 87 -3.67 1.00 1.23
N ALA A 88 -3.56 1.87 0.21
CA ALA A 88 -2.26 2.23 -0.37
C ALA A 88 -1.39 3.00 0.64
N ASP A 89 -1.98 3.98 1.33
CA ASP A 89 -1.31 4.75 2.38
C ASP A 89 -0.83 3.81 3.51
N MET A 90 -1.67 2.86 3.93
CA MET A 90 -1.31 1.86 4.95
C MET A 90 -0.15 0.96 4.53
N LYS A 91 -0.13 0.52 3.26
CA LYS A 91 1.00 -0.25 2.70
C LYS A 91 2.29 0.55 2.71
N GLU A 92 2.22 1.83 2.37
CA GLU A 92 3.40 2.71 2.41
C GLU A 92 3.91 2.90 3.84
N ILE A 93 3.01 3.11 4.81
CA ILE A 93 3.37 3.24 6.23
C ILE A 93 4.09 1.98 6.72
N ASN A 94 3.56 0.79 6.41
CA ASN A 94 4.19 -0.48 6.76
C ASN A 94 5.57 -0.63 6.11
N LEU A 95 5.69 -0.35 4.81
CA LEU A 95 6.96 -0.42 4.09
C LEU A 95 8.01 0.54 4.68
N ARG A 96 7.59 1.72 5.15
CA ARG A 96 8.47 2.70 5.80
C ARG A 96 9.00 2.24 7.15
N GLN A 97 8.29 1.35 7.86
CA GLN A 97 8.80 0.78 9.11
C GLN A 97 10.00 -0.12 8.87
N ASP A 98 9.99 -0.88 7.77
CA ASP A 98 11.07 -1.80 7.38
C ASP A 98 12.18 -1.13 6.55
N ALA A 99 12.01 0.14 6.18
CA ALA A 99 12.96 0.85 5.35
C ALA A 99 14.30 1.09 6.07
N PRO A 100 15.46 0.91 5.39
CA PRO A 100 16.77 1.22 5.97
C PRO A 100 16.83 2.66 6.48
N ARG A 101 17.10 2.83 7.77
CA ARG A 101 17.23 4.16 8.37
C ARG A 101 18.61 4.73 8.08
N ILE A 102 18.66 5.85 7.35
CA ILE A 102 19.90 6.61 7.13
C ILE A 102 20.36 7.18 8.48
N ASN A 103 21.63 6.97 8.83
CA ASN A 103 22.24 7.63 9.97
C ASN A 103 22.39 9.14 9.67
N LYS A 104 21.49 9.95 10.23
CA LYS A 104 21.44 11.40 10.01
C LYS A 104 22.75 12.09 10.36
N GLN A 105 23.45 11.61 11.38
CA GLN A 105 24.75 12.17 11.79
C GLN A 105 25.83 11.88 10.75
N ALA A 106 25.91 10.64 10.27
CA ALA A 106 26.86 10.26 9.22
C ALA A 106 26.57 11.03 7.91
N ALA A 107 25.30 11.12 7.51
CA ALA A 107 24.87 11.90 6.35
C ALA A 107 25.25 13.39 6.49
N GLY A 108 25.03 13.99 7.66
CA GLY A 108 25.43 15.37 7.95
C GLY A 108 26.95 15.57 7.87
N ASN A 109 27.73 14.61 8.38
CA ASN A 109 29.18 14.65 8.26
C ASN A 109 29.65 14.55 6.80
N PHE A 110 29.03 13.69 5.98
CA PHE A 110 29.34 13.60 4.56
C PHE A 110 29.07 14.90 3.82
N VAL A 111 27.91 15.54 4.06
CA VAL A 111 27.57 16.84 3.46
C VAL A 111 28.55 17.91 3.92
N ARG A 112 28.86 17.99 5.22
CA ARG A 112 29.79 18.98 5.76
C ARG A 112 31.21 18.80 5.21
N ASN A 113 31.69 17.55 5.10
CA ASN A 113 33.00 17.26 4.52
C ASN A 113 33.03 17.54 3.01
N ALA A 114 31.94 17.30 2.29
CA ALA A 114 31.84 17.61 0.86
C ALA A 114 31.79 19.13 0.57
N LEU A 115 31.21 19.93 1.48
CA LEU A 115 31.21 21.40 1.40
C LEU A 115 32.50 22.04 1.93
N TRP A 116 33.38 21.27 2.56
CA TRP A 116 34.62 21.80 3.11
C TRP A 116 35.69 21.86 2.02
N GLU A 117 35.93 23.05 1.49
CA GLU A 117 37.09 23.33 0.63
C GLU A 117 38.33 23.60 1.49
N VAL A 118 39.46 22.98 1.17
CA VAL A 118 40.73 23.25 1.84
C VAL A 118 41.16 24.68 1.47
N PRO A 119 41.38 25.61 2.43
CA PRO A 119 41.62 27.03 2.16
C PRO A 119 42.86 27.40 1.31
N ASP A 120 43.59 26.46 0.72
CA ASP A 120 44.76 26.72 -0.14
C ASP A 120 44.87 25.77 -1.36
N GLN A 121 43.82 25.02 -1.73
CA GLN A 121 43.83 24.18 -2.95
C GLN A 121 43.13 24.81 -4.16
N GLN A 122 42.79 26.10 -4.11
CA GLN A 122 42.47 26.86 -5.33
C GLN A 122 43.76 27.17 -6.11
N LYS A 123 44.28 26.14 -6.80
CA LYS A 123 45.18 26.14 -7.98
C LYS A 123 45.98 24.84 -7.98
N THR A 124 45.48 23.81 -8.67
CA THR A 124 46.26 22.84 -9.49
C THR A 124 45.42 21.61 -9.83
N THR A 125 44.21 21.78 -10.38
CA THR A 125 43.54 20.66 -11.07
C THR A 125 42.75 21.13 -12.27
N THR A 126 43.39 21.97 -13.08
CA THR A 126 43.04 22.16 -14.48
C THR A 126 44.36 22.37 -15.19
N GLU A 127 44.61 21.64 -16.28
CA GLU A 127 45.79 21.76 -17.16
C GLU A 127 47.09 21.08 -16.72
N LYS A 128 47.15 19.75 -16.56
CA LYS A 128 48.40 18.98 -16.78
C LYS A 128 48.16 17.56 -17.31
N GLU A 129 47.34 17.39 -18.33
CA GLU A 129 47.50 16.25 -19.24
C GLU A 129 47.30 16.74 -20.67
N VAL A 130 48.16 16.29 -21.58
CA VAL A 130 48.26 16.63 -23.02
C VAL A 130 49.05 17.91 -23.34
N LYS A 131 50.39 17.81 -23.37
CA LYS A 131 51.30 18.41 -24.39
C LYS A 131 52.77 18.32 -23.94
N THR A 132 53.38 17.13 -23.90
CA THR A 132 54.86 17.02 -24.04
C THR A 132 55.30 15.60 -24.46
N GLU A 133 54.88 15.12 -25.62
CA GLU A 133 55.54 14.00 -26.31
C GLU A 133 55.84 14.38 -27.76
N GLU A 134 56.54 15.50 -28.00
CA GLU A 134 57.11 15.76 -29.33
C GLU A 134 58.27 16.76 -29.25
N SER A 135 59.38 16.39 -28.60
CA SER A 135 60.69 17.06 -28.80
C SER A 135 61.81 16.38 -27.99
N ALA A 136 62.14 15.13 -28.33
CA ALA A 136 63.40 14.53 -27.93
C ALA A 136 63.89 13.51 -28.98
N LYS A 137 64.30 14.01 -30.14
CA LYS A 137 65.29 13.35 -31.02
C LYS A 137 66.22 14.42 -31.57
N LYS A 138 67.42 14.47 -31.02
CA LYS A 138 68.62 14.96 -31.69
C LYS A 138 69.73 13.96 -31.40
#